data_AF-A0A059WU76-F1
#
_entry.id   AF-A0A059WU76-F1
#
_cell.length_a   1.000
_cell.length_b   1.000
_cell.length_c   1.000
_cell.angle_alpha   90.00
_cell.angle_beta   90.00
_cell.angle_gamma   90.00
#
_symmetry.space_group_name_H-M   'P 1'
#
loop_
_entity.id
_entity.type
_entity.pdbx_description
1 polymer ?
#
loop_
_entity_poly.entity_id
_entity_poly.type
_entity_poly.pdbx_seq_one_letter_code
_entity_poly.pdbx_strand_id
1 'polypeptide(L)'
;HHHEGTYTVTASGRSLIAEMERQAQAYLARVTPMPETELTRLVDLLSEIAARSWMSPEPAVKAHQARAQRITLTSDAPLPRLDLAIYALWTARDDAHTAAWQGAGFEGPALDLLTRLWSGDAATLPDLIARIGQAQHPRDVEHGITDLEAHGYLQRDGDARTLTAQGLEIRDQIEHETDRVYFATWQPLTPDDLRWLHETLQTLIEQLPA
;
A
#
# COMPACT_ATOMS: atom_id res chain seq x y z
N HIS A 1 9.48 20.35 11.90
CA HIS A 1 10.73 20.99 12.32
C HIS A 1 11.89 20.23 11.71
N HIS A 2 12.88 20.97 11.20
CA HIS A 2 14.11 20.40 10.65
C HIS A 2 15.19 20.42 11.73
N HIS A 3 15.70 19.25 12.09
CA HIS A 3 16.94 19.13 12.87
C HIS A 3 17.75 17.99 12.27
N GLU A 4 18.98 18.27 11.84
CA GLU A 4 19.94 17.26 11.34
C GLU A 4 19.39 16.36 10.21
N GLY A 5 18.72 16.93 9.21
CA GLY A 5 18.22 16.17 8.06
C GLY A 5 16.99 15.30 8.36
N THR A 6 16.45 15.37 9.58
CA THR A 6 15.20 14.70 9.94
C THR A 6 14.04 15.70 9.99
N TYR A 7 12.91 15.28 9.43
CA TYR A 7 11.65 16.01 9.51
C TYR A 7 10.80 15.42 10.62
N THR A 8 10.56 16.21 11.66
CA THR A 8 9.64 15.84 12.74
C THR A 8 8.38 16.69 12.68
N VAL A 9 7.22 16.06 12.82
CA VAL A 9 5.95 16.79 12.98
C VAL A 9 6.04 17.67 14.23
N THR A 10 5.52 18.90 14.16
CA THR A 10 5.52 19.81 15.32
C THR A 10 4.59 19.28 16.41
N ALA A 11 4.69 19.79 17.64
CA ALA A 11 3.74 19.42 18.69
C ALA A 11 2.30 19.78 18.28
N SER A 12 2.10 20.97 17.69
CA SER A 12 0.80 21.38 17.15
C SER A 12 0.30 20.47 16.03
N GLY A 13 1.18 20.05 15.12
CA GLY A 13 0.83 19.10 14.05
C GLY A 13 0.42 17.74 14.59
N ARG A 14 1.12 17.21 15.60
CA ARG A 14 0.72 15.96 16.27
C ARG A 14 -0.65 16.08 16.93
N SER A 15 -0.91 17.19 17.63
CA SER A 15 -2.21 17.43 18.26
C SER A 15 -3.33 17.54 17.23
N LEU A 16 -3.08 18.18 16.09
CA LEU A 16 -4.06 18.28 14.99
C LEU A 16 -4.38 16.92 14.38
N ILE A 17 -3.36 16.11 14.08
CA ILE A 17 -3.55 14.74 13.56
C ILE A 17 -4.37 13.91 14.54
N ALA A 18 -4.02 13.93 15.84
CA ALA A 18 -4.76 13.18 16.86
C ALA A 18 -6.22 13.65 17.01
N GLU A 19 -6.51 14.93 16.84
CA GLU A 19 -7.89 15.43 16.82
C GLU A 19 -8.63 14.97 15.56
N MET A 20 -8.01 15.04 14.38
CA MET A 20 -8.61 14.56 13.14
C MET A 20 -8.95 13.06 13.22
N GLU A 21 -8.03 12.23 13.73
CA GLU A 21 -8.25 10.81 13.95
C GLU A 21 -9.41 10.55 14.92
N ARG A 22 -9.48 11.27 16.04
CA ARG A 22 -10.61 11.16 16.98
C ARG A 22 -11.94 11.51 16.33
N GLN A 23 -12.01 12.60 15.57
CA GLN A 23 -13.24 13.02 14.91
C GLN A 23 -13.67 12.02 13.83
N ALA A 24 -12.73 11.48 13.06
CA ALA A 24 -13.00 10.42 12.10
C ALA A 24 -13.57 9.17 12.77
N GLN A 25 -12.96 8.69 13.86
CA GLN A 25 -13.48 7.56 14.61
C GLN A 25 -14.86 7.83 15.21
N ALA A 26 -15.09 9.03 15.77
CA ALA A 26 -16.38 9.42 16.32
C ALA A 26 -17.50 9.48 15.27
N TYR A 27 -17.17 9.89 14.04
CA TYR A 27 -18.08 9.84 12.91
C TYR A 27 -18.39 8.39 12.52
N LEU A 28 -17.36 7.58 12.28
CA LEU A 28 -17.52 6.17 11.88
C LEU A 28 -18.31 5.36 12.92
N ALA A 29 -18.13 5.65 14.21
CA ALA A 29 -18.87 4.98 15.29
C ALA A 29 -20.39 5.17 15.22
N ARG A 30 -20.89 6.14 14.45
CA ARG A 30 -22.33 6.42 14.26
C ARG A 30 -22.89 5.87 12.95
N VAL A 31 -22.02 5.35 12.07
CA VAL A 31 -22.42 4.82 10.76
C VAL A 31 -22.62 3.32 10.88
N THR A 32 -23.74 2.83 10.39
CA THR A 32 -24.11 1.41 10.40
C THR A 32 -24.51 1.00 8.99
N PRO A 33 -23.53 0.68 8.12
CA PRO A 33 -23.78 0.44 6.69
C PRO A 33 -24.41 -0.94 6.43
N MET A 34 -24.32 -1.87 7.39
CA MET A 34 -24.85 -3.22 7.29
C MET A 34 -25.18 -3.78 8.68
N PRO A 35 -25.85 -4.94 8.80
CA PRO A 35 -26.16 -5.54 10.09
C PRO A 35 -24.92 -5.69 10.98
N GLU A 36 -25.04 -5.31 12.26
CA GLU A 36 -23.92 -5.29 13.22
C GLU A 36 -23.22 -6.65 13.33
N THR A 37 -23.97 -7.75 13.26
CA THR A 37 -23.42 -9.11 13.29
C THR A 37 -22.51 -9.42 12.11
N GLU A 38 -22.86 -8.95 10.91
CA GLU A 38 -22.04 -9.14 9.71
C GLU A 38 -20.80 -8.25 9.76
N LEU A 39 -20.98 -7.00 10.20
CA LEU A 39 -19.89 -6.04 10.33
C LEU A 39 -18.87 -6.49 11.37
N THR A 40 -19.32 -6.99 12.53
CA THR A 40 -18.42 -7.55 13.55
C THR A 40 -17.68 -8.79 13.04
N ARG A 41 -18.36 -9.69 12.33
CA ARG A 41 -17.69 -10.86 11.71
C ARG A 41 -16.60 -10.43 10.72
N LEU A 42 -16.88 -9.40 9.91
CA LEU A 42 -15.92 -8.85 8.96
C LEU A 42 -14.71 -8.24 9.67
N VAL A 43 -14.97 -7.44 10.71
CA VAL A 43 -13.93 -6.84 11.57
C VAL A 43 -13.04 -7.91 12.15
N ASP A 44 -13.61 -8.94 12.78
CA ASP A 44 -12.84 -9.96 13.48
C ASP A 44 -11.95 -10.74 12.49
N LEU A 45 -12.49 -11.10 11.32
CA LEU A 45 -11.73 -11.79 10.27
C LEU A 45 -10.55 -10.95 9.77
N LEU A 46 -10.79 -9.69 9.37
CA LEU A 46 -9.73 -8.83 8.83
C LEU A 46 -8.71 -8.43 9.90
N SER A 47 -9.14 -8.22 11.14
CA SER A 47 -8.25 -7.93 12.27
C SER A 47 -7.33 -9.13 12.55
N GLU A 48 -7.85 -10.34 12.46
CA GLU A 48 -7.05 -11.55 12.64
C GLU A 48 -5.99 -11.71 11.54
N ILE A 49 -6.36 -11.49 10.27
CA ILE A 49 -5.39 -11.50 9.16
C ILE A 49 -4.32 -10.44 9.39
N ALA A 50 -4.71 -9.20 9.74
CA ALA A 50 -3.77 -8.11 10.01
C ALA A 50 -2.79 -8.46 11.15
N ALA A 51 -3.29 -9.07 12.22
CA ALA A 51 -2.47 -9.54 13.34
C ALA A 51 -1.50 -10.65 12.91
N ARG A 52 -1.94 -11.61 12.08
CA ARG A 52 -1.04 -12.63 11.51
C ARG A 52 0.02 -12.02 10.62
N SER A 53 -0.32 -11.05 9.77
CA SER A 53 0.65 -10.29 8.95
C SER A 53 1.70 -9.60 9.81
N TRP A 54 1.30 -8.98 10.92
CA TRP A 54 2.22 -8.32 11.84
C TRP A 54 3.19 -9.31 12.51
N MET A 55 2.68 -10.47 12.91
CA MET A 55 3.45 -11.53 13.58
C MET A 55 4.25 -12.42 12.63
N SER A 56 4.01 -12.32 11.32
CA SER A 56 4.72 -13.10 10.30
C SER A 56 6.23 -12.80 10.34
N PRO A 57 7.12 -13.79 10.15
CA PRO A 57 8.55 -13.51 10.00
C PRO A 57 8.87 -12.73 8.71
N GLU A 58 8.00 -12.81 7.70
CA GLU A 58 8.16 -12.18 6.40
C GLU A 58 7.02 -11.16 6.14
N PRO A 59 7.32 -9.93 5.68
CA PRO A 59 8.66 -9.37 5.47
C PRO A 59 9.35 -9.05 6.81
N ALA A 60 10.68 -9.09 6.84
CA ALA A 60 11.44 -8.84 8.07
C ALA A 60 11.26 -7.41 8.60
N VAL A 61 11.12 -6.44 7.69
CA VAL A 61 10.86 -5.04 8.01
C VAL A 61 9.39 -4.73 7.74
N LYS A 62 8.69 -4.20 8.76
CA LYS A 62 7.26 -3.83 8.70
C LYS A 62 7.04 -2.35 9.04
N ALA A 63 7.74 -1.48 8.30
CA ALA A 63 7.80 -0.05 8.63
C ALA A 63 6.45 0.66 8.42
N HIS A 64 5.66 0.23 7.43
CA HIS A 64 4.34 0.77 7.15
C HIS A 64 3.33 0.24 8.16
N GLN A 65 3.29 -1.07 8.40
CA GLN A 65 2.33 -1.67 9.32
C GLN A 65 2.53 -1.21 10.77
N ALA A 66 3.77 -0.85 11.15
CA ALA A 66 4.05 -0.21 12.44
C ALA A 66 3.28 1.12 12.65
N ARG A 67 2.77 1.76 11.59
CA ARG A 67 1.90 2.95 11.71
C ARG A 67 0.52 2.56 12.22
N ALA A 68 -0.06 1.47 11.70
CA ALA A 68 -1.36 0.97 12.17
C ALA A 68 -1.31 0.60 13.66
N GLN A 69 -0.18 0.04 14.13
CA GLN A 69 0.03 -0.29 15.55
C GLN A 69 0.03 0.91 16.51
N ARG A 70 0.18 2.14 15.98
CA ARG A 70 0.18 3.37 16.79
C ARG A 70 -1.20 4.00 16.92
N ILE A 71 -2.17 3.54 16.11
CA ILE A 71 -3.52 4.08 16.14
C ILE A 71 -4.23 3.54 17.38
N THR A 72 -4.75 4.46 18.20
CA THR A 72 -5.56 4.10 19.38
C THR A 72 -7.03 4.25 19.02
N LEU A 73 -7.79 3.17 19.15
CA LEU A 73 -9.25 3.22 19.03
C LEU A 73 -9.86 3.91 20.25
N THR A 74 -10.85 4.77 20.00
CA THR A 74 -11.59 5.51 21.03
C THR A 74 -13.02 4.99 21.22
N SER A 75 -13.40 3.95 20.48
CA SER A 75 -14.72 3.33 20.48
C SER A 75 -14.61 1.85 20.15
N ASP A 76 -15.49 1.04 20.74
CA ASP A 76 -15.65 -0.38 20.42
C ASP A 76 -16.60 -0.62 19.23
N ALA A 77 -17.13 0.45 18.62
CA ALA A 77 -18.00 0.34 17.47
C ALA A 77 -17.31 -0.43 16.32
N PRO A 78 -18.03 -1.26 15.56
CA PRO A 78 -17.40 -2.10 14.54
C PRO A 78 -16.72 -1.31 13.41
N LEU A 79 -17.30 -0.19 12.94
CA LEU A 79 -16.78 0.50 11.76
C LEU A 79 -15.40 1.17 11.96
N PRO A 80 -15.12 1.87 13.09
CA PRO A 80 -13.74 2.29 13.40
C PRO A 80 -12.74 1.13 13.48
N ARG A 81 -13.15 -0.02 14.03
CA ARG A 81 -12.29 -1.22 14.07
C ARG A 81 -12.03 -1.77 12.67
N LEU A 82 -13.04 -1.75 11.81
CA LEU A 82 -12.93 -2.18 10.41
C LEU A 82 -11.97 -1.29 9.63
N ASP A 83 -12.10 0.02 9.76
CA ASP A 83 -11.22 1.01 9.14
C ASP A 83 -9.75 0.75 9.51
N LEU A 84 -9.47 0.55 10.81
CA LEU A 84 -8.14 0.20 11.28
C LEU A 84 -7.65 -1.14 10.71
N ALA A 85 -8.50 -2.17 10.65
CA ALA A 85 -8.13 -3.47 10.09
C ALA A 85 -7.78 -3.36 8.59
N ILE A 86 -8.56 -2.62 7.81
CA ILE A 86 -8.30 -2.35 6.39
C ILE A 86 -6.99 -1.57 6.24
N TYR A 87 -6.78 -0.51 7.03
CA TYR A 87 -5.54 0.26 7.02
C TYR A 87 -4.31 -0.61 7.36
N ALA A 88 -4.44 -1.49 8.35
CA ALA A 88 -3.38 -2.42 8.74
C ALA A 88 -3.05 -3.45 7.65
N LEU A 89 -4.05 -3.91 6.89
CA LEU A 89 -3.85 -4.81 5.75
C LEU A 89 -3.24 -4.07 4.56
N TRP A 90 -3.70 -2.86 4.25
CA TRP A 90 -3.13 -2.04 3.19
C TRP A 90 -1.64 -1.76 3.45
N THR A 91 -1.31 -1.34 4.67
CA THR A 91 0.09 -1.10 5.07
C THR A 91 0.94 -2.38 5.11
N ALA A 92 0.36 -3.54 5.43
CA ALA A 92 1.06 -4.83 5.31
C ALA A 92 1.39 -5.17 3.85
N ARG A 93 0.51 -4.84 2.89
CA ARG A 93 0.79 -5.00 1.46
C ARG A 93 1.92 -4.06 1.02
N ASP A 94 1.96 -2.82 1.51
CA ASP A 94 3.05 -1.89 1.20
C ASP A 94 4.42 -2.41 1.71
N ASP A 95 4.46 -3.01 2.90
CA ASP A 95 5.68 -3.65 3.42
C ASP A 95 6.09 -4.87 2.60
N ALA A 96 5.14 -5.72 2.18
CA ALA A 96 5.39 -6.86 1.30
C ALA A 96 5.93 -6.40 -0.07
N HIS A 97 5.31 -5.38 -0.65
CA HIS A 97 5.74 -4.80 -1.92
C HIS A 97 7.14 -4.20 -1.81
N THR A 98 7.39 -3.46 -0.72
CA THR A 98 8.71 -2.90 -0.39
C THR A 98 9.78 -3.97 -0.34
N ALA A 99 9.53 -5.06 0.38
CA ALA A 99 10.47 -6.17 0.44
C ALA A 99 10.69 -6.82 -0.93
N ALA A 100 9.64 -6.98 -1.74
CA ALA A 100 9.73 -7.61 -3.06
C ALA A 100 10.62 -6.81 -4.03
N TRP A 101 10.37 -5.51 -4.20
CA TRP A 101 11.18 -4.72 -5.13
C TRP A 101 12.60 -4.47 -4.63
N GLN A 102 12.81 -4.34 -3.31
CA GLN A 102 14.16 -4.28 -2.74
C GLN A 102 14.91 -5.60 -2.95
N GLY A 103 14.22 -6.73 -2.79
CA GLY A 103 14.77 -8.06 -3.07
C GLY A 103 15.17 -8.25 -4.53
N ALA A 104 14.47 -7.58 -5.45
CA ALA A 104 14.80 -7.52 -6.87
C ALA A 104 15.91 -6.49 -7.21
N GLY A 105 16.45 -5.79 -6.21
CA GLY A 105 17.57 -4.86 -6.36
C GLY A 105 17.20 -3.45 -6.81
N PHE A 106 15.92 -3.09 -6.80
CA PHE A 106 15.48 -1.74 -7.20
C PHE A 106 15.62 -0.74 -6.05
N GLU A 107 15.80 0.52 -6.43
CA GLU A 107 15.51 1.67 -5.58
C GLU A 107 14.12 2.23 -5.90
N GLY A 108 13.52 2.98 -4.97
CA GLY A 108 12.17 3.54 -5.12
C GLY A 108 11.94 4.30 -6.42
N PRO A 109 12.80 5.27 -6.81
CA PRO A 109 12.63 6.02 -8.05
C PRO A 109 12.66 5.13 -9.32
N ALA A 110 13.53 4.12 -9.36
CA ALA A 110 13.63 3.20 -10.50
C ALA A 110 12.39 2.29 -10.59
N LEU A 111 11.86 1.83 -9.45
CA LEU A 111 10.61 1.08 -9.41
C LEU A 111 9.41 1.92 -9.85
N ASP A 112 9.33 3.18 -9.43
CA ASP A 112 8.25 4.09 -9.83
C ASP A 112 8.22 4.25 -11.35
N LEU A 113 9.40 4.45 -11.98
CA LEU A 113 9.57 4.50 -13.43
C LEU A 113 9.10 3.21 -14.10
N LEU A 114 9.60 2.07 -13.63
CA LEU A 114 9.25 0.74 -14.14
C LEU A 114 7.73 0.51 -14.08
N THR A 115 7.10 0.87 -12.96
CA THR A 115 5.66 0.68 -12.74
C THR A 115 4.81 1.53 -13.68
N ARG A 116 5.18 2.81 -13.91
CA ARG A 116 4.43 3.69 -14.83
C ARG A 116 4.51 3.23 -16.29
N LEU A 117 5.65 2.67 -16.68
CA LEU A 117 5.81 2.09 -18.01
C LEU A 117 5.03 0.77 -18.15
N TRP A 118 5.06 -0.07 -17.11
CA TRP A 118 4.33 -1.35 -17.08
C TRP A 118 2.82 -1.17 -17.10
N SER A 119 2.28 -0.17 -16.38
CA SER A 119 0.84 0.13 -16.37
C SER A 119 0.36 0.86 -17.63
N GLY A 120 1.27 1.37 -18.46
CA GLY A 120 0.94 2.22 -19.60
C GLY A 120 0.57 3.66 -19.22
N ASP A 121 0.82 4.09 -17.98
CA ASP A 121 0.56 5.47 -17.51
C ASP A 121 1.48 6.51 -18.18
N ALA A 122 2.63 6.07 -18.69
CA ALA A 122 3.57 6.88 -19.45
C ALA A 122 4.23 6.03 -20.54
N ALA A 123 4.59 6.66 -21.65
CA ALA A 123 5.28 6.00 -22.77
C ALA A 123 6.45 6.82 -23.32
N THR A 124 6.67 8.03 -22.81
CA THR A 124 7.73 8.94 -23.26
C THR A 124 8.53 9.49 -22.08
N LEU A 125 9.78 9.89 -22.33
CA LEU A 125 10.62 10.51 -21.32
C LEU A 125 9.99 11.79 -20.72
N PRO A 126 9.45 12.74 -21.52
CA PRO A 126 8.74 13.90 -20.97
C PRO A 126 7.54 13.52 -20.10
N ASP A 127 6.77 12.51 -20.49
CA ASP A 127 5.61 12.05 -19.70
C ASP A 127 6.06 11.44 -18.37
N LEU A 128 7.10 10.60 -18.38
CA LEU A 128 7.66 10.02 -17.16
C LEU A 128 8.12 11.12 -16.19
N ILE A 129 8.87 12.10 -16.69
CA ILE A 129 9.33 13.24 -15.88
C ILE A 129 8.14 14.03 -15.33
N ALA A 130 7.11 14.30 -16.13
CA ALA A 130 5.94 15.05 -15.69
C ALA A 130 5.14 14.31 -14.61
N ARG A 131 4.99 12.98 -14.74
CA ARG A 131 4.24 12.14 -13.79
C ARG A 131 4.99 11.94 -12.48
N ILE A 132 6.30 11.79 -12.55
CA ILE A 132 7.13 11.40 -11.40
C ILE A 132 7.75 12.62 -10.71
N GLY A 133 8.01 13.70 -11.45
CA GLY A 133 8.70 14.89 -10.95
C GLY A 133 7.96 15.69 -9.87
N GLN A 134 6.69 15.37 -9.58
CA GLN A 134 5.99 15.90 -8.41
C GLN A 134 6.39 15.18 -7.11
N ALA A 135 6.83 13.93 -7.21
CA ALA A 135 7.14 13.05 -6.08
C ALA A 135 8.65 12.78 -5.94
N GLN A 136 9.41 12.80 -7.04
CA GLN A 136 10.84 12.50 -7.06
C GLN A 136 11.67 13.70 -7.52
N HIS A 137 12.91 13.77 -7.06
CA HIS A 137 13.84 14.77 -7.53
C HIS A 137 14.28 14.44 -8.98
N PRO A 138 14.47 15.44 -9.88
CA PRO A 138 14.85 15.19 -11.27
C PRO A 138 16.09 14.30 -11.44
N ARG A 139 17.08 14.44 -10.55
CA ARG A 139 18.28 13.57 -10.56
C ARG A 139 17.96 12.09 -10.32
N ASP A 140 16.98 11.81 -9.48
CA ASP A 140 16.60 10.43 -9.15
C ASP A 140 15.87 9.79 -10.34
N VAL A 141 15.09 10.60 -11.06
CA VAL A 141 14.45 10.19 -12.33
C VAL A 141 15.50 9.88 -13.39
N GLU A 142 16.46 10.77 -13.61
CA GLU A 142 17.56 10.54 -14.57
C GLU A 142 18.39 9.31 -14.21
N HIS A 143 18.70 9.12 -12.92
CA HIS A 143 19.41 7.97 -12.43
C HIS A 143 18.64 6.68 -12.67
N GLY A 144 17.36 6.63 -12.29
CA GLY A 144 16.51 5.45 -12.48
C GLY A 144 16.35 5.06 -13.95
N ILE A 145 16.24 6.03 -14.86
CA ILE A 145 16.18 5.73 -16.31
C ILE A 145 17.50 5.12 -16.79
N THR A 146 18.62 5.71 -16.38
CA THR A 146 19.95 5.19 -16.72
C THR A 146 20.13 3.76 -16.20
N ASP A 147 19.67 3.49 -14.98
CA ASP A 147 19.76 2.18 -14.35
C ASP A 147 18.91 1.13 -15.06
N LEU A 148 17.66 1.47 -15.41
CA LEU A 148 16.77 0.60 -16.19
C LEU A 148 17.31 0.29 -17.59
N GLU A 149 17.93 1.28 -18.26
CA GLU A 149 18.60 1.08 -19.57
C GLU A 149 19.83 0.18 -19.42
N ALA A 150 20.66 0.40 -18.39
CA ALA A 150 21.87 -0.39 -18.14
C ALA A 150 21.57 -1.87 -17.85
N HIS A 151 20.46 -2.16 -17.17
CA HIS A 151 20.01 -3.52 -16.89
C HIS A 151 19.23 -4.18 -18.04
N GLY A 152 18.99 -3.45 -19.15
CA GLY A 152 18.25 -3.96 -20.30
C GLY A 152 16.74 -4.09 -20.07
N TYR A 153 16.20 -3.46 -19.03
CA TYR A 153 14.76 -3.43 -18.76
C TYR A 153 14.01 -2.42 -19.63
N LEU A 154 14.72 -1.42 -20.15
CA LEU A 154 14.16 -0.32 -20.93
C LEU A 154 14.78 -0.24 -22.33
N GLN A 155 13.92 -0.08 -23.33
CA GLN A 155 14.31 0.26 -24.71
C GLN A 155 13.93 1.71 -25.03
N ARG A 156 14.80 2.34 -25.83
CA ARG A 156 14.64 3.72 -26.29
C ARG A 156 14.48 3.76 -27.80
N ASP A 157 13.46 4.48 -28.25
CA ASP A 157 13.30 4.93 -29.64
C ASP A 157 12.95 6.43 -29.65
N GLY A 158 13.95 7.28 -29.90
CA GLY A 158 13.82 8.73 -29.69
C GLY A 158 13.43 9.08 -28.26
N ASP A 159 12.24 9.66 -28.09
CA ASP A 159 11.65 10.00 -26.79
C ASP A 159 10.78 8.88 -26.22
N ALA A 160 10.42 7.88 -27.03
CA ALA A 160 9.67 6.73 -26.56
C ALA A 160 10.53 5.90 -25.58
N ARG A 161 9.87 5.39 -24.55
CA ARG A 161 10.42 4.52 -23.53
C ARG A 161 9.48 3.33 -23.39
N THR A 162 9.98 2.15 -23.69
CA THR A 162 9.18 0.92 -23.69
C THR A 162 9.91 -0.16 -22.92
N LEU A 163 9.20 -0.88 -22.06
CA LEU A 163 9.79 -2.02 -21.37
C LEU A 163 10.17 -3.11 -22.36
N THR A 164 11.32 -3.73 -22.12
CA THR A 164 11.70 -4.97 -22.79
C THR A 164 10.89 -6.14 -22.23
N ALA A 165 10.98 -7.31 -22.86
CA ALA A 165 10.42 -8.53 -22.29
C ALA A 165 10.96 -8.80 -20.88
N GLN A 166 12.25 -8.53 -20.65
CA GLN A 166 12.88 -8.66 -19.34
C GLN A 166 12.35 -7.63 -18.34
N GLY A 167 12.11 -6.38 -18.79
CA GLY A 167 11.50 -5.34 -17.96
C GLY A 167 10.07 -5.65 -17.53
N LEU A 168 9.27 -6.26 -18.42
CA LEU A 168 7.95 -6.76 -18.08
C LEU A 168 8.03 -7.93 -17.09
N GLU A 169 8.88 -8.91 -17.37
CA GLU A 169 9.04 -10.11 -16.54
C GLU A 169 9.47 -9.77 -15.12
N ILE A 170 10.45 -8.88 -14.93
CA ILE A 170 10.90 -8.50 -13.58
C ILE A 170 9.81 -7.77 -12.81
N ARG A 171 8.99 -6.95 -13.48
CA ARG A 171 7.88 -6.25 -12.84
C ARG A 171 6.77 -7.21 -12.42
N ASP A 172 6.48 -8.22 -13.25
CA ASP A 172 5.54 -9.29 -12.92
C ASP A 172 6.06 -10.14 -11.76
N GLN A 173 7.37 -10.45 -11.71
CA GLN A 173 7.99 -11.16 -10.60
C GLN A 173 7.85 -10.40 -9.28
N ILE A 174 7.99 -9.06 -9.29
CA ILE A 174 7.78 -8.23 -8.11
C ILE A 174 6.33 -8.31 -7.61
N GLU A 175 5.32 -8.28 -8.49
CA GLU A 175 3.92 -8.46 -8.05
C GLU A 175 3.68 -9.87 -7.50
N HIS A 176 4.19 -10.91 -8.17
CA HIS A 176 4.03 -12.29 -7.69
C HIS A 176 4.66 -12.47 -6.31
N GLU A 177 5.82 -11.89 -6.07
CA GLU A 177 6.49 -11.95 -4.77
C GLU A 177 5.75 -11.13 -3.71
N THR A 178 5.23 -9.96 -4.08
CA THR A 178 4.34 -9.16 -3.23
C THR A 178 3.14 -9.98 -2.78
N ASP A 179 2.46 -10.65 -3.72
CA ASP A 179 1.28 -11.47 -3.47
C ASP A 179 1.64 -12.71 -2.64
N ARG A 180 2.75 -13.39 -2.94
CA ARG A 180 3.23 -14.55 -2.16
C ARG A 180 3.39 -14.18 -0.69
N VAL A 181 4.05 -13.06 -0.40
CA VAL A 181 4.30 -12.60 0.97
C VAL A 181 3.00 -12.12 1.62
N TYR A 182 2.22 -11.29 0.93
CA TYR A 182 1.00 -10.70 1.49
C TYR A 182 -0.08 -11.75 1.77
N PHE A 183 -0.32 -12.69 0.86
CA PHE A 183 -1.36 -13.71 1.01
C PHE A 183 -0.92 -14.92 1.84
N ALA A 184 0.36 -15.05 2.22
CA ALA A 184 0.81 -16.13 3.11
C ALA A 184 0.06 -16.16 4.44
N THR A 185 -0.34 -15.00 4.96
CA THR A 185 -1.05 -14.87 6.24
C THR A 185 -2.57 -14.96 6.15
N TRP A 186 -3.09 -15.11 4.93
CA TRP A 186 -4.52 -15.26 4.68
C TRP A 186 -4.99 -16.69 4.92
N GLN A 187 -4.09 -17.68 4.97
CA GLN A 187 -4.47 -19.04 5.38
C GLN A 187 -4.87 -19.08 6.88
N PRO A 188 -5.85 -19.91 7.28
CA PRO A 188 -6.50 -20.99 6.51
C PRO A 188 -7.83 -20.59 5.81
N LEU A 189 -7.99 -19.36 5.30
CA LEU A 189 -9.22 -18.96 4.61
C LEU A 189 -9.59 -19.94 3.48
N THR A 190 -10.82 -20.43 3.53
CA THR A 190 -11.38 -21.32 2.51
C THR A 190 -11.90 -20.52 1.30
N PRO A 191 -12.16 -21.16 0.15
CA PRO A 191 -12.82 -20.49 -0.98
C PRO A 191 -14.19 -19.88 -0.63
N ASP A 192 -14.90 -20.46 0.35
CA ASP A 192 -16.18 -19.92 0.82
C ASP A 192 -15.98 -18.68 1.70
N ASP A 193 -14.94 -18.65 2.54
CA ASP A 193 -14.59 -17.45 3.31
C ASP A 193 -14.19 -16.30 2.39
N LEU A 194 -13.42 -16.58 1.33
CA LEU A 194 -13.01 -15.58 0.34
C LEU A 194 -14.21 -15.04 -0.45
N ARG A 195 -15.15 -15.91 -0.84
CA ARG A 195 -16.38 -15.50 -1.52
C ARG A 195 -17.24 -14.62 -0.62
N TRP A 196 -17.45 -15.05 0.63
CA TRP A 196 -18.17 -14.28 1.62
C TRP A 196 -17.52 -12.92 1.86
N LEU A 197 -16.19 -12.88 1.99
CA LEU A 197 -15.43 -11.64 2.19
C LEU A 197 -15.61 -10.67 1.01
N HIS A 198 -15.51 -11.18 -0.22
CA HIS A 198 -15.71 -10.38 -1.43
C HIS A 198 -17.11 -9.77 -1.49
N GLU A 199 -18.16 -10.58 -1.34
CA GLU A 199 -19.56 -10.15 -1.38
C GLU A 199 -19.89 -9.16 -0.25
N THR A 200 -19.36 -9.40 0.96
CA THR A 200 -19.56 -8.53 2.12
C THR A 200 -18.88 -7.17 1.92
N LEU A 201 -17.64 -7.15 1.41
CA LEU A 201 -16.93 -5.92 1.11
C LEU A 201 -17.61 -5.11 -0.01
N GLN A 202 -18.13 -5.78 -1.05
CA GLN A 202 -18.92 -5.11 -2.09
C GLN A 202 -20.16 -4.45 -1.50
N THR A 203 -20.93 -5.20 -0.71
CA THR A 203 -22.12 -4.68 -0.02
C THR A 203 -21.76 -3.47 0.86
N LEU A 204 -20.68 -3.57 1.64
CA LEU A 204 -20.21 -2.46 2.47
C LEU A 204 -19.95 -1.20 1.63
N ILE A 205 -19.21 -1.32 0.52
CA ILE A 205 -18.88 -0.20 -0.36
C ILE A 205 -20.15 0.47 -0.90
N GLU A 206 -21.15 -0.32 -1.29
CA GLU A 206 -22.44 0.19 -1.81
C GLU A 206 -23.27 0.92 -0.75
N GLN A 207 -23.09 0.59 0.53
CA GLN A 207 -23.85 1.17 1.65
C GLN A 207 -23.11 2.29 2.38
N LEU A 208 -21.84 2.55 2.06
CA LEU A 208 -21.11 3.68 2.63
C LEU A 208 -21.67 5.00 2.07
N PRO A 209 -21.85 6.03 2.93
CA PRO A 209 -22.28 7.34 2.47
C PRO A 209 -21.21 7.96 1.57
N ALA A 210 -21.65 8.59 0.48
CA ALA A 210 -20.81 9.32 -0.47
C ALA A 210 -20.22 10.61 0.13
#